data_AF-A0A7U3ZJB6-F1
#
_entry.id   AF-A0A7U3ZJB6-F1
#
_cell.length_a   1.000
_cell.length_b   1.000
_cell.length_c   1.000
_cell.angle_alpha   90.00
_cell.angle_beta   90.00
_cell.angle_gamma   90.00
#
_symmetry.space_group_name_H-M   'P 1'
#
loop_
_entity.id
_entity.type
_entity.pdbx_description
1 polymer ?
#
loop_
_entity_poly.entity_id
_entity_poly.type
_entity_poly.pdbx_seq_one_letter_code
_entity_poly.pdbx_strand_id
1 'polypeptide(L)'
;MKLKSCTAALLLTFCIACTPNESKSADAGVDQTPDIIAQAGAQKPVEEPTATDDGIKEMGLLKEVEDSGYPFATLTIEFPERKFKEYFTINFEEVKGASLDKVYKWVGKYVSFTYNTDLTNALLDVQIGGKSLVSDEKIELGPEVKQLSGILKGADEETPGDLPGEVTITTKNKTTMTFPFFVTTEMVKANGKSVVGFYEERNQNTITAIKLLPK
;
A
#
# COMPACT_ATOMS: atom_id res chain seq x y z
N MET A 1 8.10 69.66 -11.50
CA MET A 1 9.56 69.63 -11.74
C MET A 1 9.87 68.57 -12.79
N LYS A 2 10.49 68.97 -13.90
CA LYS A 2 11.12 68.08 -14.90
C LYS A 2 12.61 67.94 -14.54
N LEU A 3 13.17 66.73 -14.66
CA LEU A 3 14.59 66.42 -14.97
C LEU A 3 14.62 64.89 -15.23
N LYS A 4 14.66 64.37 -16.46
CA LYS A 4 15.77 64.20 -17.42
C LYS A 4 17.02 63.45 -16.91
N SER A 5 17.24 62.28 -17.54
CA SER A 5 18.51 61.72 -18.04
C SER A 5 19.48 61.06 -17.05
N CYS A 6 19.88 59.80 -17.31
CA CYS A 6 21.24 59.50 -17.79
C CYS A 6 21.46 58.02 -18.20
N THR A 7 22.19 57.89 -19.29
CA THR A 7 22.67 56.70 -20.02
C THR A 7 23.90 56.07 -19.33
N ALA A 8 24.11 54.75 -19.46
CA ALA A 8 25.43 54.17 -19.71
C ALA A 8 25.34 52.69 -20.11
N ALA A 9 26.00 52.35 -21.22
CA ALA A 9 26.23 51.00 -21.71
C ALA A 9 27.54 50.44 -21.12
N LEU A 10 27.65 49.12 -20.99
CA LEU A 10 28.95 48.43 -21.04
C LEU A 10 28.79 47.00 -21.58
N LEU A 11 29.37 46.76 -22.76
CA LEU A 11 29.66 45.46 -23.34
C LEU A 11 31.00 44.98 -22.78
N LEU A 12 31.13 43.70 -22.42
CA LEU A 12 32.44 43.02 -22.42
C LEU A 12 32.28 41.53 -22.74
N THR A 13 32.86 41.16 -23.88
CA THR A 13 33.01 39.82 -24.41
C THR A 13 34.32 39.22 -23.87
N PHE A 14 34.32 37.95 -23.46
CA PHE A 14 35.55 37.15 -23.39
C PHE A 14 35.25 35.74 -23.93
N CYS A 15 35.87 35.41 -25.06
CA CYS A 15 36.00 34.06 -25.59
C CYS A 15 37.22 33.41 -24.94
N ILE A 16 37.13 32.15 -24.48
CA ILE A 16 38.25 31.19 -24.54
C ILE A 16 37.69 29.81 -24.86
N ALA A 17 38.10 29.29 -26.03
CA ALA A 17 38.00 27.90 -26.43
C ALA A 17 39.27 27.15 -26.00
N CYS A 18 39.15 25.87 -25.65
CA CYS A 18 39.95 24.74 -26.16
C CYS A 18 39.71 23.47 -25.33
N THR A 19 39.33 22.41 -26.05
CA THR A 19 39.24 20.98 -25.70
C THR A 19 40.64 20.31 -25.64
N PRO A 20 40.76 18.96 -25.66
CA PRO A 20 40.60 17.96 -24.61
C PRO A 20 41.96 17.24 -24.32
N ASN A 21 42.06 16.35 -23.34
CA ASN A 21 43.14 15.32 -23.39
C ASN A 21 42.82 14.05 -22.59
N GLU A 22 42.85 12.91 -23.28
CA GLU A 22 43.02 11.56 -22.71
C GLU A 22 44.51 11.32 -22.40
N SER A 23 44.80 10.57 -21.33
CA SER A 23 45.86 9.54 -21.35
C SER A 23 45.81 8.69 -20.08
N LYS A 24 46.32 7.47 -20.23
CA LYS A 24 46.02 6.24 -19.50
C LYS A 24 47.33 5.65 -18.91
N SER A 25 47.17 4.82 -17.87
CA SER A 25 48.12 3.79 -17.34
C SER A 25 49.25 4.28 -16.41
N ALA A 26 49.77 3.54 -15.42
CA ALA A 26 49.41 2.31 -14.69
C ALA A 26 50.45 2.10 -13.53
N ASP A 27 50.07 1.43 -12.44
CA ASP A 27 50.84 0.50 -11.53
C ASP A 27 52.15 0.98 -10.83
N ALA A 28 52.61 0.56 -9.64
CA ALA A 28 52.28 -0.53 -8.69
C ALA A 28 52.96 -0.29 -7.30
N GLY A 29 52.38 -0.89 -6.25
CA GLY A 29 53.06 -1.40 -5.02
C GLY A 29 52.95 -0.57 -3.72
N VAL A 30 52.86 -1.10 -2.49
CA VAL A 30 52.73 -2.47 -1.93
C VAL A 30 52.42 -2.30 -0.40
N ASP A 31 51.53 -3.16 0.11
CA ASP A 31 51.49 -3.78 1.45
C ASP A 31 50.91 -3.10 2.73
N GLN A 32 50.23 -3.97 3.48
CA GLN A 32 49.85 -4.01 4.92
C GLN A 32 48.49 -3.47 5.39
N THR A 33 47.58 -4.45 5.52
CA THR A 33 46.33 -4.50 6.31
C THR A 33 46.50 -4.15 7.79
N PRO A 34 45.40 -3.77 8.46
CA PRO A 34 44.88 -4.71 9.45
C PRO A 34 43.37 -4.96 9.35
N ASP A 35 43.04 -6.19 9.72
CA ASP A 35 41.74 -6.85 9.79
C ASP A 35 40.63 -6.02 10.45
N ILE A 36 39.50 -5.89 9.75
CA ILE A 36 38.20 -5.67 10.41
C ILE A 36 37.35 -6.92 10.20
N ILE A 37 37.07 -7.54 11.33
CA ILE A 37 36.27 -8.75 11.51
C ILE A 37 34.89 -8.54 10.89
N ALA A 38 34.62 -9.28 9.81
CA ALA A 38 33.28 -9.48 9.27
C ALA A 38 32.49 -10.36 10.25
N GLN A 39 31.62 -9.76 11.06
CA GLN A 39 30.56 -10.51 11.73
C GLN A 39 29.49 -10.84 10.69
N ALA A 40 29.63 -12.03 10.10
CA ALA A 40 28.55 -12.71 9.39
C ALA A 40 27.49 -13.15 10.42
N GLY A 41 26.61 -12.24 10.78
CA GLY A 41 25.33 -12.59 11.38
C GLY A 41 24.50 -13.30 10.32
N ALA A 42 24.33 -14.61 10.46
CA ALA A 42 23.38 -15.38 9.69
C ALA A 42 21.96 -14.84 9.95
N GLN A 43 21.53 -13.89 9.14
CA GLN A 43 20.11 -13.58 9.01
C GLN A 43 19.46 -14.82 8.40
N LYS A 44 18.71 -15.55 9.24
CA LYS A 44 17.73 -16.52 8.74
C LYS A 44 16.90 -15.81 7.66
N PRO A 45 16.73 -16.41 6.47
CA PRO A 45 15.78 -15.91 5.51
C PRO A 45 14.43 -15.76 6.24
N VAL A 46 13.85 -14.57 6.17
CA VAL A 46 12.43 -14.41 6.44
C VAL A 46 11.75 -15.24 5.36
N GLU A 47 11.30 -16.44 5.72
CA GLU A 47 10.47 -17.25 4.83
C GLU A 47 9.19 -16.45 4.59
N GLU A 48 9.10 -15.83 3.42
CA GLU A 48 7.80 -15.45 2.87
C GLU A 48 6.93 -16.71 2.85
N PRO A 49 5.68 -16.65 3.33
CA PRO A 49 4.82 -17.81 3.33
C PRO A 49 4.65 -18.28 1.88
N THR A 50 5.28 -19.41 1.56
CA THR A 50 5.05 -20.09 0.30
C THR A 50 3.57 -20.43 0.24
N ALA A 51 2.85 -19.77 -0.67
CA ALA A 51 1.49 -20.12 -1.00
C ALA A 51 1.49 -21.54 -1.57
N THR A 52 1.33 -22.53 -0.71
CA THR A 52 0.95 -23.86 -1.12
C THR A 52 -0.44 -23.75 -1.76
N ASP A 53 -0.67 -24.47 -2.85
CA ASP A 53 -1.96 -24.56 -3.59
C ASP A 53 -3.16 -24.88 -2.67
N ASP A 54 -2.90 -25.32 -1.43
CA ASP A 54 -3.86 -25.66 -0.39
C ASP A 54 -4.22 -24.51 0.60
N GLY A 55 -3.69 -23.29 0.43
CA GLY A 55 -3.92 -22.15 1.34
C GLY A 55 -3.29 -22.30 2.75
N ILE A 56 -3.43 -21.27 3.59
CA ILE A 56 -2.89 -21.23 4.96
C ILE A 56 -3.89 -21.90 5.91
N LYS A 57 -3.43 -22.89 6.68
CA LYS A 57 -4.26 -23.63 7.65
C LYS A 57 -4.03 -23.12 9.06
N GLU A 58 -5.10 -22.76 9.75
CA GLU A 58 -5.05 -22.18 11.09
C GLU A 58 -6.17 -22.71 11.99
N MET A 59 -6.03 -22.42 13.28
CA MET A 59 -7.03 -22.68 14.30
C MET A 59 -7.18 -21.45 15.19
N GLY A 60 -8.42 -21.10 15.51
CA GLY A 60 -8.69 -19.96 16.39
C GLY A 60 -10.08 -20.01 17.01
N LEU A 61 -10.31 -19.12 17.96
CA LEU A 61 -11.60 -18.95 18.63
C LEU A 61 -12.45 -17.97 17.83
N LEU A 62 -13.58 -18.45 17.28
CA LEU A 62 -14.51 -17.57 16.56
C LEU A 62 -15.21 -16.64 17.56
N LYS A 63 -15.01 -15.33 17.43
CA LYS A 63 -15.56 -14.33 18.36
C LYS A 63 -16.84 -13.69 17.85
N GLU A 64 -16.90 -13.44 16.56
CA GLU A 64 -17.97 -12.66 15.95
C GLU A 64 -18.17 -13.09 14.50
N VAL A 65 -19.41 -12.97 14.05
CA VAL A 65 -19.82 -13.14 12.66
C VAL A 65 -20.68 -11.92 12.31
N GLU A 66 -20.18 -11.08 11.43
CA GLU A 66 -20.89 -9.94 10.89
C GLU A 66 -21.45 -10.29 9.50
N ASP A 67 -22.75 -10.06 9.30
CA ASP A 67 -23.39 -10.24 8.00
C ASP A 67 -23.01 -9.06 7.09
N SER A 68 -22.29 -9.35 6.01
CA SER A 68 -21.83 -8.35 5.05
C SER A 68 -22.69 -8.35 3.78
N GLY A 69 -23.87 -8.99 3.82
CA GLY A 69 -24.77 -9.18 2.70
C GLY A 69 -24.47 -10.50 1.98
N TYR A 70 -25.49 -11.35 1.83
CA TYR A 70 -25.35 -12.65 1.19
C TYR A 70 -24.71 -12.55 -0.22
N PRO A 71 -23.70 -13.39 -0.55
CA PRO A 71 -23.23 -14.57 0.19
C PRO A 71 -22.06 -14.33 1.17
N PHE A 72 -21.76 -13.08 1.53
CA PHE A 72 -20.58 -12.71 2.28
C PHE A 72 -20.82 -12.51 3.78
N ALA A 73 -19.80 -12.82 4.59
CA ALA A 73 -19.73 -12.43 5.99
C ALA A 73 -18.28 -12.14 6.40
N THR A 74 -18.13 -11.34 7.45
CA THR A 74 -16.85 -11.07 8.10
C THR A 74 -16.77 -11.83 9.44
N LEU A 75 -15.67 -12.54 9.64
CA LEU A 75 -15.41 -13.37 10.81
C LEU A 75 -14.27 -12.76 11.62
N THR A 76 -14.52 -12.47 12.88
CA THR A 76 -13.47 -12.08 13.82
C THR A 76 -12.97 -13.33 14.53
N ILE A 77 -11.73 -13.73 14.28
CA ILE A 77 -11.11 -14.91 14.90
C ILE A 77 -9.99 -14.46 15.83
N GLU A 78 -10.07 -14.88 17.09
CA GLU A 78 -9.05 -14.63 18.10
C GLU A 78 -8.05 -15.80 18.15
N PHE A 79 -6.78 -15.47 18.34
CA PHE A 79 -5.69 -16.41 18.55
C PHE A 79 -5.11 -16.19 19.95
N PRO A 80 -5.69 -16.80 21.01
CA PRO A 80 -5.37 -16.45 22.38
C PRO A 80 -3.89 -16.62 22.75
N GLU A 81 -3.25 -17.67 22.23
CA GLU A 81 -1.82 -17.94 22.47
C GLU A 81 -0.92 -16.84 21.93
N ARG A 82 -1.32 -16.22 20.81
CA ARG A 82 -0.60 -15.15 20.13
C ARG A 82 -1.10 -13.75 20.53
N LYS A 83 -2.13 -13.68 21.39
CA LYS A 83 -2.75 -12.44 21.92
C LYS A 83 -3.15 -11.43 20.83
N PHE A 84 -3.64 -11.92 19.69
CA PHE A 84 -4.18 -11.07 18.64
C PHE A 84 -5.51 -11.61 18.12
N LYS A 85 -6.22 -10.76 17.38
CA LYS A 85 -7.42 -11.10 16.63
C LYS A 85 -7.24 -10.61 15.21
N GLU A 86 -7.89 -11.28 14.28
CA GLU A 86 -7.84 -10.94 12.86
C GLU A 86 -9.22 -11.11 12.22
N TYR A 87 -9.45 -10.34 11.15
CA TYR A 87 -10.67 -10.38 10.37
C TYR A 87 -10.48 -11.21 9.11
N PHE A 88 -11.50 -12.02 8.80
CA PHE A 88 -11.51 -12.90 7.65
C PHE A 88 -12.85 -12.75 6.92
N THR A 89 -12.80 -12.63 5.60
CA THR A 89 -14.01 -12.67 4.77
C THR A 89 -14.30 -14.11 4.37
N ILE A 90 -15.57 -14.47 4.29
CA ILE A 90 -16.02 -15.77 3.77
C ILE A 90 -17.12 -15.56 2.72
N ASN A 91 -17.03 -16.28 1.60
CA ASN A 91 -18.13 -16.45 0.66
C ASN A 91 -18.79 -17.82 0.89
N PHE A 92 -20.04 -17.84 1.37
CA PHE A 92 -20.74 -19.09 1.68
C PHE A 92 -21.15 -19.91 0.46
N GLU A 93 -21.17 -19.34 -0.74
CA GLU A 93 -21.42 -20.09 -1.97
C GLU A 93 -20.20 -20.91 -2.39
N GLU A 94 -19.00 -20.44 -2.04
CA GLU A 94 -17.74 -21.10 -2.38
C GLU A 94 -17.28 -22.09 -1.30
N VAL A 95 -17.56 -21.78 -0.02
CA VAL A 95 -17.12 -22.61 1.10
C VAL A 95 -18.12 -23.72 1.44
N LYS A 96 -17.81 -24.93 0.97
CA LYS A 96 -18.64 -26.13 1.18
C LYS A 96 -18.85 -26.44 2.65
N GLY A 97 -20.10 -26.74 3.03
CA GLY A 97 -20.46 -27.19 4.37
C GLY A 97 -20.64 -26.07 5.40
N ALA A 98 -20.24 -24.85 5.06
CA ALA A 98 -20.53 -23.64 5.83
C ALA A 98 -21.85 -22.99 5.34
N SER A 99 -22.51 -22.29 6.25
CA SER A 99 -23.59 -21.36 5.95
C SER A 99 -23.64 -20.34 7.09
N LEU A 100 -24.19 -19.14 6.85
CA LEU A 100 -24.27 -18.09 7.86
C LEU A 100 -24.86 -18.62 9.19
N ASP A 101 -26.02 -19.26 9.16
CA ASP A 101 -26.68 -19.85 10.33
C ASP A 101 -25.83 -20.90 11.07
N LYS A 102 -25.04 -21.69 10.34
CA LYS A 102 -24.18 -22.72 10.93
C LYS A 102 -22.99 -22.07 11.62
N VAL A 103 -22.32 -21.15 10.94
CA VAL A 103 -21.12 -20.46 11.45
C VAL A 103 -21.47 -19.55 12.62
N TYR A 104 -22.64 -18.90 12.60
CA TYR A 104 -23.12 -18.10 13.74
C TYR A 104 -23.25 -18.93 15.04
N LYS A 105 -23.67 -20.20 14.94
CA LYS A 105 -23.75 -21.14 16.09
C LYS A 105 -22.37 -21.61 16.59
N TRP A 106 -21.30 -21.26 15.90
CA TRP A 106 -19.92 -21.58 16.28
C TRP A 106 -19.24 -20.44 17.05
N VAL A 107 -19.89 -19.27 17.19
CA VAL A 107 -19.39 -18.18 18.03
C VAL A 107 -19.10 -18.67 19.45
N GLY A 108 -17.93 -18.30 19.96
CA GLY A 108 -17.38 -18.75 21.24
C GLY A 108 -16.76 -20.15 21.21
N LYS A 109 -16.59 -20.78 20.05
CA LYS A 109 -15.96 -22.09 19.89
C LYS A 109 -14.73 -22.03 18.98
N TYR A 110 -13.85 -23.01 19.15
CA TYR A 110 -12.68 -23.17 18.28
C TYR A 110 -13.09 -23.72 16.92
N VAL A 111 -12.53 -23.12 15.88
CA VAL A 111 -12.69 -23.52 14.49
C VAL A 111 -11.32 -23.81 13.89
N SER A 112 -11.28 -24.77 12.96
CA SER A 112 -10.14 -24.99 12.08
C SER A 112 -10.53 -24.54 10.69
N PHE A 113 -9.66 -23.79 10.04
CA PHE A 113 -9.97 -23.15 8.77
C PHE A 113 -8.74 -23.04 7.88
N THR A 114 -9.02 -22.82 6.61
CA THR A 114 -8.05 -22.55 5.55
C THR A 114 -8.40 -21.21 4.94
N TYR A 115 -7.39 -20.38 4.69
CA TYR A 115 -7.57 -19.07 4.08
C TYR A 115 -6.42 -18.70 3.15
N ASN A 116 -6.68 -17.77 2.24
CA ASN A 116 -5.67 -17.10 1.43
C ASN A 116 -5.52 -15.66 1.92
N THR A 117 -4.32 -15.12 1.77
CA THR A 117 -4.00 -13.71 2.03
C THR A 117 -3.63 -13.07 0.71
N ASP A 118 -4.33 -12.00 0.37
CA ASP A 118 -3.93 -11.08 -0.69
C ASP A 118 -3.42 -9.78 -0.05
N LEU A 119 -2.32 -9.25 -0.58
CA LEU A 119 -1.82 -7.94 -0.17
C LEU A 119 -2.47 -6.87 -1.06
N THR A 120 -3.28 -6.02 -0.46
CA THR A 120 -4.04 -4.99 -1.17
C THR A 120 -3.56 -3.60 -0.77
N ASN A 121 -3.56 -2.67 -1.72
CA ASN A 121 -3.24 -1.29 -1.44
C ASN A 121 -4.53 -0.54 -1.09
N ALA A 122 -4.62 -0.05 0.15
CA ALA A 122 -5.72 0.76 0.62
C ALA A 122 -5.31 2.24 0.56
N LEU A 123 -5.95 3.00 -0.34
CA LEU A 123 -5.77 4.45 -0.37
C LEU A 123 -6.40 5.04 0.90
N LEU A 124 -5.65 5.90 1.58
CA LEU A 124 -6.08 6.57 2.81
C LEU A 124 -6.40 8.03 2.53
N ASP A 125 -5.59 8.68 1.69
CA ASP A 125 -5.77 10.08 1.31
C ASP A 125 -5.19 10.38 -0.06
N VAL A 126 -5.68 11.45 -0.68
CA VAL A 126 -5.12 12.04 -1.90
C VAL A 126 -4.99 13.53 -1.69
N GLN A 127 -3.81 14.09 -1.97
CA GLN A 127 -3.53 15.50 -1.70
C GLN A 127 -3.01 16.26 -2.92
N ILE A 128 -3.32 17.57 -2.96
CA ILE A 128 -2.67 18.55 -3.82
C ILE A 128 -2.11 19.67 -2.93
N GLY A 129 -0.79 19.92 -3.03
CA GLY A 129 -0.15 20.98 -2.25
C GLY A 129 -0.27 20.80 -0.74
N GLY A 130 -0.38 19.56 -0.26
CA GLY A 130 -0.57 19.24 1.17
C GLY A 130 -2.02 19.35 1.67
N LYS A 131 -2.98 19.71 0.81
CA LYS A 131 -4.41 19.73 1.15
C LYS A 131 -5.06 18.42 0.69
N SER A 132 -5.77 17.75 1.60
CA SER A 132 -6.58 16.57 1.27
C SER A 132 -7.73 16.92 0.31
N LEU A 133 -7.96 15.99 -0.61
CA LEU A 133 -9.11 15.97 -1.52
C LEU A 133 -10.23 15.08 -0.97
N VAL A 134 -9.98 14.31 0.09
CA VAL A 134 -10.90 13.31 0.64
C VAL A 134 -11.66 13.89 1.84
N SER A 135 -10.98 14.60 2.72
CA SER A 135 -11.55 15.19 3.94
C SER A 135 -10.99 16.59 4.20
N ASP A 136 -11.77 17.46 4.83
CA ASP A 136 -11.29 18.73 5.35
C ASP A 136 -10.50 18.56 6.66
N GLU A 137 -10.58 17.39 7.28
CA GLU A 137 -9.84 17.06 8.50
C GLU A 137 -8.42 16.58 8.18
N LYS A 138 -7.48 16.92 9.07
CA LYS A 138 -6.12 16.42 8.95
C LYS A 138 -6.11 14.93 9.32
N ILE A 139 -5.77 14.08 8.36
CA ILE A 139 -5.60 12.65 8.59
C ILE A 139 -4.29 12.41 9.36
N GLU A 140 -4.36 11.64 10.43
CA GLU A 140 -3.18 11.12 11.12
C GLU A 140 -2.65 9.91 10.37
N LEU A 141 -1.46 10.03 9.80
CA LEU A 141 -0.82 8.97 9.03
C LEU A 141 0.12 8.18 9.93
N GLY A 142 -0.08 6.87 9.98
CA GLY A 142 0.78 5.95 10.72
C GLY A 142 2.17 5.81 10.08
N PRO A 143 3.13 5.16 10.78
CA PRO A 143 4.50 4.98 10.30
C PRO A 143 4.61 4.09 9.06
N GLU A 144 3.65 3.21 8.83
CA GLU A 144 3.61 2.26 7.70
C GLU A 144 3.00 2.86 6.42
N VAL A 145 2.49 4.10 6.49
CA VAL A 145 1.87 4.77 5.34
C VAL A 145 2.91 5.10 4.29
N LYS A 146 2.69 4.58 3.09
CA LYS A 146 3.48 4.85 1.89
C LYS A 146 2.91 6.04 1.14
N GLN A 147 3.78 6.70 0.37
CA GLN A 147 3.41 7.84 -0.47
C GLN A 147 3.74 7.58 -1.94
N LEU A 148 2.89 8.10 -2.82
CA LEU A 148 3.04 7.94 -4.26
C LEU A 148 2.63 9.22 -4.96
N SER A 149 3.52 9.76 -5.80
CA SER A 149 3.26 11.00 -6.56
C SER A 149 3.02 10.67 -8.02
N GLY A 150 1.88 11.07 -8.56
CA GLY A 150 1.49 10.74 -9.92
C GLY A 150 0.24 11.46 -10.39
N ILE A 151 -0.26 11.08 -11.56
CA ILE A 151 -1.47 11.64 -12.16
C ILE A 151 -2.68 10.82 -11.71
N LEU A 152 -3.66 11.49 -11.09
CA LEU A 152 -4.95 10.89 -10.72
C LEU A 152 -5.81 10.64 -11.96
N LYS A 153 -6.44 9.47 -12.06
CA LYS A 153 -7.46 9.12 -13.06
C LYS A 153 -8.58 8.27 -12.44
N GLY A 154 -9.72 8.17 -13.13
CA GLY A 154 -10.89 7.38 -12.70
C GLY A 154 -11.83 8.15 -11.77
N ALA A 155 -11.50 9.41 -11.44
CA ALA A 155 -12.36 10.31 -10.69
C ALA A 155 -13.22 11.16 -11.64
N ASP A 156 -13.98 10.53 -12.53
CA ASP A 156 -14.76 11.24 -13.55
C ASP A 156 -16.03 11.90 -12.98
N GLU A 157 -16.62 11.27 -11.98
CA GLU A 157 -17.78 11.76 -11.23
C GLU A 157 -17.68 11.36 -9.75
N GLU A 158 -18.47 12.01 -8.90
CA GLU A 158 -18.59 11.64 -7.49
C GLU A 158 -19.24 10.26 -7.38
N THR A 159 -18.79 9.45 -6.42
CA THR A 159 -19.38 8.13 -6.21
C THR A 159 -20.81 8.27 -5.69
N PRO A 160 -21.84 7.83 -6.45
CA PRO A 160 -23.24 8.14 -6.13
C PRO A 160 -23.89 7.15 -5.15
N GLY A 161 -23.20 6.07 -4.77
CA GLY A 161 -23.74 5.00 -3.94
C GLY A 161 -22.72 4.44 -2.95
N ASP A 162 -23.10 3.35 -2.30
CA ASP A 162 -22.36 2.78 -1.17
C ASP A 162 -21.17 1.88 -1.58
N LEU A 163 -20.99 1.65 -2.89
CA LEU A 163 -19.86 0.88 -3.41
C LEU A 163 -18.80 1.82 -3.97
N PRO A 164 -17.51 1.59 -3.64
CA PRO A 164 -16.43 2.39 -4.18
C PRO A 164 -16.30 2.17 -5.69
N GLY A 165 -15.89 3.23 -6.40
CA GLY A 165 -15.38 3.11 -7.75
C GLY A 165 -13.90 2.71 -7.75
N GLU A 166 -13.23 2.88 -8.88
CA GLU A 166 -11.78 2.67 -9.00
C GLU A 166 -11.10 3.98 -9.38
N VAL A 167 -10.05 4.33 -8.65
CA VAL A 167 -9.14 5.43 -9.01
C VAL A 167 -7.74 4.88 -9.24
N THR A 168 -6.99 5.57 -10.09
CA THR A 168 -5.60 5.21 -10.38
C THR A 168 -4.68 6.39 -10.18
N ILE A 169 -3.46 6.12 -9.72
CA ILE A 169 -2.38 7.10 -9.69
C ILE A 169 -1.22 6.53 -10.50
N THR A 170 -0.93 7.17 -11.64
CA THR A 170 0.21 6.80 -12.50
C THR A 170 1.41 7.70 -12.21
N THR A 171 2.51 7.10 -11.77
CA THR A 171 3.77 7.78 -11.48
C THR A 171 4.51 8.18 -12.76
N LYS A 172 5.56 9.01 -12.63
CA LYS A 172 6.40 9.44 -13.76
C LYS A 172 7.12 8.28 -14.47
N ASN A 173 7.46 7.21 -13.77
CA ASN A 173 8.04 5.98 -14.34
C ASN A 173 6.99 5.03 -14.93
N LYS A 174 5.74 5.49 -15.12
CA LYS A 174 4.60 4.75 -15.70
C LYS A 174 4.12 3.56 -14.87
N THR A 175 4.53 3.45 -13.61
CA THR A 175 3.89 2.53 -12.66
C THR A 175 2.49 3.06 -12.35
N THR A 176 1.48 2.21 -12.47
CA THR A 176 0.09 2.58 -12.16
C THR A 176 -0.37 1.76 -10.97
N MET A 177 -0.88 2.43 -9.94
CA MET A 177 -1.54 1.78 -8.82
C MET A 177 -3.03 2.08 -8.88
N THR A 178 -3.84 1.04 -8.71
CA THR A 178 -5.30 1.10 -8.70
C THR A 178 -5.80 0.92 -7.29
N PHE A 179 -6.79 1.71 -6.91
CA PHE A 179 -7.38 1.69 -5.59
C PHE A 179 -8.91 1.69 -5.71
N PRO A 180 -9.62 0.76 -5.03
CA PRO A 180 -11.04 0.93 -4.80
C PRO A 180 -11.25 2.13 -3.86
N PHE A 181 -12.00 3.15 -4.29
CA PHE A 181 -12.16 4.36 -3.50
C PHE A 181 -13.48 5.10 -3.79
N PHE A 182 -13.96 5.84 -2.78
CA PHE A 182 -15.10 6.75 -2.93
C PHE A 182 -14.61 8.10 -3.45
N VAL A 183 -15.02 8.46 -4.66
CA VAL A 183 -14.62 9.69 -5.34
C VAL A 183 -15.40 10.87 -4.78
N THR A 184 -14.68 11.89 -4.29
CA THR A 184 -15.25 13.15 -3.80
C THR A 184 -15.30 14.22 -4.89
N THR A 185 -16.05 15.31 -4.66
CA THR A 185 -16.08 16.48 -5.55
C THR A 185 -14.68 17.04 -5.85
N GLU A 186 -13.81 17.10 -4.83
CA GLU A 186 -12.46 17.64 -4.99
C GLU A 186 -11.55 16.70 -5.80
N MET A 187 -11.75 15.38 -5.68
CA MET A 187 -11.08 14.41 -6.54
C MET A 187 -11.51 14.54 -7.99
N VAL A 188 -12.79 14.78 -8.27
CA VAL A 188 -13.28 15.05 -9.64
C VAL A 188 -12.59 16.27 -10.24
N LYS A 189 -12.49 17.37 -9.48
CA LYS A 189 -11.75 18.58 -9.90
C LYS A 189 -10.25 18.32 -10.10
N ALA A 190 -9.70 17.32 -9.44
CA ALA A 190 -8.30 16.91 -9.52
C ALA A 190 -8.01 15.84 -10.58
N ASN A 191 -9.04 15.29 -11.23
CA ASN A 191 -8.88 14.27 -12.25
C ASN A 191 -7.96 14.75 -13.38
N GLY A 192 -6.98 13.94 -13.76
CA GLY A 192 -5.93 14.27 -14.72
C GLY A 192 -4.81 15.17 -14.19
N LYS A 193 -4.80 15.56 -12.91
CA LYS A 193 -3.76 16.40 -12.29
C LYS A 193 -2.77 15.57 -11.48
N SER A 194 -1.61 16.18 -11.21
CA SER A 194 -0.61 15.60 -10.30
C SER A 194 -1.10 15.68 -8.86
N VAL A 195 -1.09 14.55 -8.17
CA VAL A 195 -1.48 14.39 -6.77
C VAL A 195 -0.40 13.62 -6.01
N VAL A 196 -0.49 13.64 -4.68
CA VAL A 196 0.22 12.72 -3.78
C VAL A 196 -0.82 11.82 -3.12
N GLY A 197 -0.78 10.53 -3.41
CA GLY A 197 -1.59 9.52 -2.74
C GLY A 197 -0.86 8.97 -1.52
N PHE A 198 -1.59 8.80 -0.43
CA PHE A 198 -1.15 8.16 0.80
C PHE A 198 -1.90 6.85 0.93
N TYR A 199 -1.18 5.75 1.04
CA TYR A 199 -1.77 4.41 1.07
C TYR A 199 -1.01 3.51 2.02
N GLU A 200 -1.65 2.42 2.42
CA GLU A 200 -1.00 1.34 3.16
C GLU A 200 -1.33 0.01 2.52
N GLU A 201 -0.49 -0.99 2.79
CA GLU A 201 -0.75 -2.36 2.40
C GLU A 201 -1.54 -3.05 3.50
N ARG A 202 -2.67 -3.66 3.14
CA ARG A 202 -3.51 -4.44 4.05
C ARG A 202 -3.62 -5.86 3.56
N ASN A 203 -3.52 -6.79 4.50
CA ASN A 203 -3.87 -8.18 4.24
C ASN A 203 -5.39 -8.28 4.09
N GLN A 204 -5.82 -8.85 2.98
CA GLN A 204 -7.19 -9.31 2.79
C GLN A 204 -7.19 -10.83 2.97
N ASN A 205 -7.76 -11.28 4.08
CA ASN A 205 -7.80 -12.70 4.41
C ASN A 205 -9.16 -13.29 4.00
N THR A 206 -9.15 -14.28 3.11
CA THR A 206 -10.35 -14.92 2.59
C THR A 206 -10.37 -16.41 2.95
N ILE A 207 -11.37 -16.84 3.73
CA ILE A 207 -11.54 -18.24 4.12
C ILE A 207 -12.05 -19.06 2.93
N THR A 208 -11.37 -20.17 2.68
CA THR A 208 -11.68 -21.14 1.61
C THR A 208 -12.21 -22.47 2.17
N ALA A 209 -11.97 -22.77 3.44
CA ALA A 209 -12.57 -23.89 4.16
C ALA A 209 -12.70 -23.60 5.65
N ILE A 210 -13.77 -24.05 6.30
CA ILE A 210 -13.94 -23.91 7.75
C ILE A 210 -14.74 -25.07 8.33
N LYS A 211 -14.33 -25.51 9.52
CA LYS A 211 -15.05 -26.52 10.32
C LYS A 211 -14.99 -26.21 11.80
N LEU A 212 -16.06 -26.54 12.50
CA LEU A 212 -16.09 -26.56 13.96
C LEU A 212 -15.17 -27.68 14.47
N LEU A 213 -14.35 -27.38 15.47
CA LEU A 213 -13.58 -28.42 16.16
C LEU A 213 -14.47 -29.12 17.21
N PRO A 214 -14.35 -30.46 17.33
CA PRO A 214 -15.02 -31.18 18.40
C PRO A 214 -14.51 -30.70 19.77
N LYS A 215 -15.36 -30.81 20.78
CA LYS A 215 -14.98 -30.56 22.17
C LYS A 215 -13.99 -31.59 22.67
#